data_AF-A0A2V8LC45-F1
#
_entry.id   AF-A0A2V8LC45-F1
#
_cell.length_a   1.000
_cell.length_b   1.000
_cell.length_c   1.000
_cell.angle_alpha   90.00
_cell.angle_beta   90.00
_cell.angle_gamma   90.00
#
_symmetry.space_group_name_H-M   'P 1'
#
loop_
_entity.id
_entity.type
_entity.pdbx_description
1 polymer ?
#
loop_
_entity_poly.entity_id
_entity_poly.type
_entity_poly.pdbx_seq_one_letter_code
_entity_poly.pdbx_strand_id
1 'polypeptide(L)'
;MKSKAKLSASMTLTQFDNGYWYATELKKFAETIRLPSAGKLRKDELERAIRLFLKTGEIKNPTKRNLSISGMRDVQRGLRLDLPVVVYTNDKETKDFLEREAQKLAPGLKRKSGVRYRLNRWREERLIKGVKLTYGGLVKEYVRLNQIKVPFARIPHGRYINFMSDFLAVEKGATREQAIKAWRKLKRLDVPKNYRSWLESQSRKVR
;
A
#
# COMPACT_ATOMS: atom_id res chain seq x y z
N MET A 1 25.64 -13.08 13.14
CA MET A 1 24.60 -12.21 12.55
C MET A 1 23.29 -13.00 12.49
N LYS A 2 22.20 -12.61 13.17
CA LYS A 2 20.93 -13.35 13.06
C LYS A 2 20.43 -13.27 11.61
N SER A 3 20.23 -14.43 10.97
CA SER A 3 19.67 -14.52 9.62
C SER A 3 18.29 -13.85 9.61
N LYS A 4 17.95 -13.21 8.50
CA LYS A 4 16.60 -12.67 8.29
C LYS A 4 15.63 -13.84 8.44
N ALA A 5 14.69 -13.76 9.38
CA ALA A 5 13.68 -14.80 9.57
C ALA A 5 13.04 -15.12 8.22
N LYS A 6 12.96 -16.41 7.85
CA LYS A 6 12.36 -16.88 6.60
C LYS A 6 10.87 -17.11 6.83
N LEU A 7 10.03 -16.76 5.85
CA LEU A 7 8.60 -17.12 5.89
C LEU A 7 8.44 -18.64 5.97
N SER A 8 7.57 -19.10 6.86
CA SER A 8 7.34 -20.51 7.17
C SER A 8 5.88 -20.71 7.57
N ALA A 9 5.31 -21.89 7.27
CA ALA A 9 3.96 -22.23 7.70
C ALA A 9 3.85 -22.47 9.21
N SER A 10 4.96 -22.81 9.87
CA SER A 10 5.03 -23.06 11.32
C SER A 10 5.30 -21.81 12.17
N MET A 11 5.43 -20.62 11.55
CA MET A 11 5.71 -19.41 12.30
C MET A 11 4.48 -18.93 13.07
N THR A 12 4.70 -18.31 14.22
CA THR A 12 3.60 -17.71 14.99
C THR A 12 3.11 -16.43 14.31
N LEU A 13 1.86 -16.06 14.59
CA LEU A 13 1.30 -14.79 14.13
C LEU A 13 2.16 -13.59 14.59
N THR A 14 2.67 -13.62 15.81
CA THR A 14 3.57 -12.59 16.36
C THR A 14 4.87 -12.48 15.56
N GLN A 15 5.51 -13.60 15.23
CA GLN A 15 6.73 -13.61 14.40
C GLN A 15 6.45 -13.02 13.01
N PHE A 16 5.30 -13.35 12.42
CA PHE A 16 4.90 -12.77 11.15
C PHE A 16 4.66 -11.25 11.23
N ASP A 17 3.94 -10.80 12.26
CA ASP A 17 3.57 -9.39 12.45
C ASP A 17 4.77 -8.51 12.76
N ASN A 18 5.70 -9.03 13.56
CA ASN A 18 6.96 -8.37 13.84
C ASN A 18 7.89 -8.44 12.63
N GLY A 19 7.83 -9.46 11.78
CA GLY A 19 8.63 -9.56 10.57
C GLY A 19 8.42 -8.41 9.58
N TYR A 20 9.46 -8.06 8.80
CA TYR A 20 9.33 -7.11 7.69
C TYR A 20 9.50 -7.82 6.34
N TRP A 21 8.37 -8.00 5.65
CA TRP A 21 8.27 -8.77 4.42
C TRP A 21 8.09 -7.87 3.20
N TYR A 22 8.88 -8.10 2.16
CA TYR A 22 8.65 -7.50 0.85
C TYR A 22 7.48 -8.20 0.14
N ALA A 23 6.83 -7.48 -0.79
CA ALA A 23 5.70 -8.03 -1.53
C ALA A 23 6.08 -9.29 -2.33
N THR A 24 7.30 -9.36 -2.86
CA THR A 24 7.82 -10.53 -3.56
C THR A 24 7.97 -11.74 -2.63
N GLU A 25 8.44 -11.54 -1.40
CA GLU A 25 8.56 -12.59 -0.38
C GLU A 25 7.17 -13.11 0.01
N LEU A 26 6.21 -12.20 0.22
CA LEU A 26 4.83 -12.57 0.53
C LEU A 26 4.17 -13.34 -0.61
N LYS A 27 4.41 -12.97 -1.88
CA LYS A 27 3.90 -13.70 -3.04
C LYS A 27 4.45 -15.11 -3.11
N LYS A 28 5.78 -15.27 -3.01
CA LYS A 28 6.43 -16.58 -3.02
C LYS A 28 5.93 -17.48 -1.89
N PHE A 29 5.75 -16.92 -0.70
CA PHE A 29 5.20 -17.67 0.42
C PHE A 29 3.72 -18.02 0.20
N ALA A 30 2.91 -17.08 -0.29
CA ALA A 30 1.52 -17.32 -0.64
C ALA A 30 1.36 -18.44 -1.68
N GLU A 31 2.25 -18.51 -2.68
CA GLU A 31 2.30 -19.62 -3.64
C GLU A 31 2.67 -20.94 -2.96
N THR A 32 3.61 -20.91 -2.02
CA THR A 32 4.03 -22.11 -1.26
C THR A 32 2.87 -22.70 -0.44
N ILE A 33 2.06 -21.85 0.18
CA ILE A 33 0.85 -22.28 0.90
C ILE A 33 -0.37 -22.46 -0.03
N ARG A 34 -0.19 -22.47 -1.36
CA ARG A 34 -1.25 -22.67 -2.36
C ARG A 34 -2.39 -21.65 -2.27
N LEU A 35 -2.11 -20.41 -1.88
CA LEU A 35 -3.08 -19.32 -1.90
C LEU A 35 -3.48 -18.99 -3.35
N PRO A 36 -4.78 -19.04 -3.70
CA PRO A 36 -5.21 -18.75 -5.07
C PRO A 36 -4.84 -17.34 -5.50
N SER A 37 -4.43 -17.21 -6.76
CA SER A 37 -4.09 -15.92 -7.38
C SER A 37 -3.02 -15.09 -6.64
N ALA A 38 -2.16 -15.73 -5.85
CA ALA A 38 -1.11 -15.07 -5.05
C ALA A 38 -0.31 -14.02 -5.85
N GLY A 39 0.09 -14.32 -7.08
CA GLY A 39 0.83 -13.40 -7.95
C GLY A 39 0.10 -12.08 -8.26
N LYS A 40 -1.23 -12.05 -8.19
CA LYS A 40 -2.08 -10.89 -8.52
C LYS A 40 -2.57 -10.11 -7.29
N LEU A 41 -2.33 -10.64 -6.09
CA LEU A 41 -2.70 -9.98 -4.84
C LEU A 41 -1.74 -8.85 -4.49
N ARG A 42 -2.29 -7.82 -3.85
CA ARG A 42 -1.51 -6.71 -3.29
C ARG A 42 -0.90 -7.10 -1.96
N LYS A 43 0.10 -6.33 -1.53
CA LYS A 43 0.80 -6.55 -0.26
C LYS A 43 -0.16 -6.65 0.94
N ASP A 44 -1.16 -5.78 1.02
CA ASP A 44 -2.14 -5.78 2.11
C ASP A 44 -3.09 -6.98 2.06
N GLU A 45 -3.47 -7.42 0.87
CA GLU A 45 -4.27 -8.63 0.66
C GLU A 45 -3.48 -9.89 1.05
N LEU A 46 -2.19 -9.96 0.65
CA LEU A 46 -1.28 -11.03 1.03
C LEU A 46 -1.06 -11.06 2.56
N GLU A 47 -0.77 -9.91 3.19
CA GLU A 47 -0.60 -9.84 4.64
C GLU A 47 -1.86 -10.32 5.38
N ARG A 48 -3.07 -9.93 4.94
CA ARG A 48 -4.31 -10.42 5.55
C ARG A 48 -4.52 -11.92 5.35
N ALA A 49 -4.31 -12.42 4.13
CA ALA A 49 -4.49 -13.83 3.81
C ALA A 49 -3.54 -14.73 4.62
N ILE A 50 -2.26 -14.34 4.68
CA ILE A 50 -1.23 -15.08 5.42
C ILE A 50 -1.52 -15.04 6.92
N ARG A 51 -1.95 -13.91 7.49
CA ARG A 51 -2.36 -13.85 8.91
C ARG A 51 -3.50 -14.80 9.23
N LEU A 52 -4.51 -14.87 8.35
CA LEU A 52 -5.63 -15.79 8.53
C LEU A 52 -5.14 -17.23 8.50
N PHE A 53 -4.31 -17.58 7.52
CA PHE A 53 -3.70 -18.91 7.40
C PHE A 53 -2.88 -19.27 8.64
N LEU A 54 -1.99 -18.40 9.13
CA LEU A 54 -1.18 -18.67 10.32
C LEU A 54 -2.02 -18.79 11.61
N LYS A 55 -3.18 -18.14 11.66
CA LYS A 55 -4.10 -18.20 12.81
C LYS A 55 -4.99 -19.44 12.80
N THR A 56 -5.42 -19.90 11.63
CA THR A 56 -6.54 -20.86 11.49
C THR A 56 -6.19 -22.11 10.68
N GLY A 57 -5.08 -22.11 9.95
CA GLY A 57 -4.76 -23.10 8.91
C GLY A 57 -5.54 -22.92 7.61
N GLU A 58 -6.53 -22.02 7.56
CA GLU A 58 -7.42 -21.89 6.41
C GLU A 58 -6.88 -20.98 5.30
N ILE A 59 -7.14 -21.39 4.06
CA ILE A 59 -6.86 -20.60 2.86
C ILE A 59 -8.18 -20.11 2.28
N LYS A 60 -8.43 -18.81 2.38
CA LYS A 60 -9.62 -18.15 1.80
C LYS A 60 -9.19 -17.12 0.77
N ASN A 61 -10.02 -16.94 -0.25
CA ASN A 61 -9.80 -15.91 -1.27
C ASN A 61 -9.85 -14.51 -0.64
N PRO A 62 -8.75 -13.73 -0.67
CA PRO A 62 -8.65 -12.50 0.11
C PRO A 62 -9.17 -11.26 -0.61
N THR A 63 -9.71 -11.42 -1.82
CA THR A 63 -10.19 -10.32 -2.64
C THR A 63 -11.39 -10.71 -3.50
N LYS A 64 -12.31 -9.76 -3.66
CA LYS A 64 -13.45 -9.82 -4.60
C LYS A 64 -13.16 -9.07 -5.90
N ARG A 65 -11.93 -8.58 -6.09
CA ARG A 65 -11.53 -7.84 -7.29
C ARG A 65 -11.50 -8.79 -8.48
N ASN A 66 -11.89 -8.28 -9.65
CA ASN A 66 -11.64 -8.99 -10.90
C ASN A 66 -10.12 -8.99 -11.16
N LEU A 67 -9.50 -10.18 -11.09
CA LEU A 67 -8.07 -10.38 -11.27
C LEU A 67 -7.72 -10.76 -12.73
N SER A 68 -8.70 -10.83 -13.63
CA SER A 68 -8.54 -11.26 -15.03
C SER A 68 -9.09 -10.25 -16.04
N ILE A 69 -9.00 -8.95 -15.72
CA ILE A 69 -9.30 -7.92 -16.72
C ILE A 69 -8.24 -8.01 -17.82
N SER A 70 -8.67 -8.40 -19.01
CA SER A 70 -7.89 -8.47 -20.23
C SER A 70 -8.52 -7.57 -21.30
N GLY A 71 -7.72 -7.18 -22.30
CA GLY A 71 -8.17 -6.30 -23.38
C GLY A 71 -7.32 -5.04 -23.53
N MET A 72 -7.73 -4.20 -24.47
CA MET A 72 -7.06 -2.93 -24.78
C MET A 72 -7.10 -2.00 -23.56
N ARG A 73 -5.94 -1.44 -23.20
CA ARG A 73 -5.85 -0.50 -22.08
C ARG A 73 -6.64 0.76 -22.39
N ASP A 74 -7.21 1.38 -21.36
CA ASP A 74 -7.98 2.62 -21.53
C ASP A 74 -7.13 3.74 -22.16
N VAL A 75 -5.83 3.80 -21.86
CA VAL A 75 -4.88 4.73 -22.52
C VAL A 75 -4.82 4.56 -24.03
N GLN A 76 -4.87 3.31 -24.52
CA GLN A 76 -4.82 3.01 -25.96
C GLN A 76 -6.13 3.37 -26.67
N ARG A 77 -7.22 3.57 -25.92
CA ARG A 77 -8.53 3.98 -26.45
C ARG A 77 -8.67 5.50 -26.57
N GLY A 78 -7.65 6.26 -26.15
CA GLY A 78 -7.68 7.72 -26.06
C GLY A 78 -8.42 8.20 -24.81
N LEU A 79 -7.67 8.69 -23.82
CA LEU A 79 -8.26 9.19 -22.58
C LEU A 79 -9.08 10.47 -22.81
N ARG A 80 -10.36 10.41 -22.41
CA ARG A 80 -11.33 11.52 -22.46
C ARG A 80 -12.29 11.43 -21.27
N LEU A 81 -12.89 12.55 -20.87
CA LEU A 81 -13.66 12.64 -19.62
C LEU A 81 -14.89 11.71 -19.58
N ASP A 82 -15.50 11.45 -20.73
CA ASP A 82 -16.65 10.57 -20.91
C ASP A 82 -16.27 9.10 -21.14
N LEU A 83 -14.97 8.78 -21.26
CA LEU A 83 -14.49 7.41 -21.41
C LEU A 83 -14.84 6.56 -20.17
N PRO A 84 -15.53 5.42 -20.33
CA PRO A 84 -15.73 4.48 -19.24
C PRO A 84 -14.41 3.85 -18.78
N VAL A 85 -14.22 3.76 -17.47
CA VAL A 85 -13.08 3.13 -16.83
C VAL A 85 -13.26 1.62 -16.87
N VAL A 86 -12.45 0.92 -17.67
CA VAL A 86 -12.54 -0.53 -17.88
C VAL A 86 -11.19 -1.18 -17.61
N VAL A 87 -10.19 -0.90 -18.47
CA VAL A 87 -8.83 -1.45 -18.36
C VAL A 87 -7.85 -0.34 -17.98
N TYR A 88 -8.05 0.21 -16.78
CA TYR A 88 -7.23 1.30 -16.27
C TYR A 88 -5.83 0.84 -15.88
N THR A 89 -4.85 1.69 -16.22
CA THR A 89 -3.45 1.53 -15.89
C THR A 89 -2.91 2.73 -15.11
N ASN A 90 -1.92 2.49 -14.26
CA ASN A 90 -1.27 3.54 -13.47
C ASN A 90 0.04 3.99 -14.14
N ASP A 91 0.03 4.15 -15.45
CA ASP A 91 1.15 4.62 -16.26
C ASP A 91 1.31 6.13 -16.20
N LYS A 92 2.32 6.66 -16.90
CA LYS A 92 2.60 8.11 -16.95
C LYS A 92 1.44 8.85 -17.63
N GLU A 93 0.97 8.35 -18.77
CA GLU A 93 -0.09 8.98 -19.55
C GLU A 93 -1.40 9.15 -18.75
N THR A 94 -1.85 8.10 -18.05
CA THR A 94 -3.04 8.18 -17.19
C THR A 94 -2.87 9.19 -16.07
N LYS A 95 -1.69 9.26 -15.46
CA LYS A 95 -1.41 10.24 -14.39
C LYS A 95 -1.42 11.67 -14.93
N ASP A 96 -0.76 11.88 -16.07
CA ASP A 96 -0.65 13.18 -16.69
C ASP A 96 -2.02 13.67 -17.17
N PHE A 97 -2.87 12.78 -17.69
CA PHE A 97 -4.28 13.08 -17.99
C PHE A 97 -5.05 13.53 -16.74
N LEU A 98 -5.01 12.74 -15.65
CA LEU A 98 -5.71 13.07 -14.42
C LEU A 98 -5.25 14.41 -13.82
N GLU A 99 -3.95 14.69 -13.87
CA GLU A 99 -3.38 15.93 -13.35
C GLU A 99 -3.77 17.14 -14.22
N ARG A 100 -3.66 17.03 -15.54
CA ARG A 100 -4.05 18.11 -16.47
C ARG A 100 -5.54 18.44 -16.35
N GLU A 101 -6.41 17.45 -16.38
CA GLU A 101 -7.85 17.70 -16.26
C GLU A 101 -8.23 18.21 -14.87
N ALA A 102 -7.53 17.78 -13.81
CA ALA A 102 -7.73 18.32 -12.48
C ALA A 102 -7.33 19.80 -12.36
N GLN A 103 -6.25 20.23 -13.05
CA GLN A 103 -5.86 21.66 -13.08
C GLN A 103 -6.92 22.53 -13.74
N LYS A 104 -7.65 22.02 -14.74
CA LYS A 104 -8.76 22.76 -15.36
C LYS A 104 -9.92 22.98 -14.38
N LEU A 105 -10.20 22.01 -13.52
CA LEU A 105 -11.27 22.11 -12.52
C LEU A 105 -10.85 22.87 -11.26
N ALA A 106 -9.59 22.76 -10.87
CA ALA A 106 -9.02 23.40 -9.70
C ALA A 106 -7.62 23.94 -10.03
N PRO A 107 -7.52 25.14 -10.63
CA PRO A 107 -6.24 25.75 -10.95
C PRO A 107 -5.34 25.88 -9.72
N GLY A 108 -4.07 25.48 -9.85
CA GLY A 108 -3.10 25.52 -8.76
C GLY A 108 -3.20 24.34 -7.77
N LEU A 109 -4.03 23.33 -8.05
CA LEU A 109 -4.17 22.16 -7.19
C LEU A 109 -2.82 21.45 -7.03
N LYS A 110 -2.29 21.41 -5.81
CA LYS A 110 -1.09 20.63 -5.50
C LYS A 110 -1.49 19.22 -5.07
N ARG A 111 -0.84 18.21 -5.65
CA ARG A 111 -1.10 16.82 -5.31
C ARG A 111 -0.69 16.52 -3.86
N LYS A 112 -1.67 16.23 -3.00
CA LYS A 112 -1.45 15.74 -1.63
C LYS A 112 -0.86 14.33 -1.64
N SER A 113 0.05 14.07 -0.70
CA SER A 113 0.63 12.73 -0.52
C SER A 113 -0.45 11.71 -0.19
N GLY A 114 -0.36 10.50 -0.76
CA GLY A 114 -1.34 9.42 -0.54
C GLY A 114 -2.60 9.47 -1.41
N VAL A 115 -2.89 10.57 -2.14
CA VAL A 115 -4.09 10.67 -2.99
C VAL A 115 -4.14 9.59 -4.06
N ARG A 116 -3.05 9.35 -4.79
CA ARG A 116 -3.02 8.31 -5.84
C ARG A 116 -3.38 6.92 -5.31
N TYR A 117 -2.89 6.57 -4.11
CA TYR A 117 -3.26 5.31 -3.48
C TYR A 117 -4.77 5.26 -3.20
N ARG A 118 -5.32 6.32 -2.62
CA ARG A 118 -6.74 6.40 -2.24
C ARG A 118 -7.67 6.42 -3.45
N LEU A 119 -7.30 7.14 -4.51
CA LEU A 119 -8.03 7.14 -5.77
C LEU A 119 -8.09 5.72 -6.35
N ASN A 120 -6.96 5.00 -6.37
CA ASN A 120 -6.93 3.62 -6.84
C ASN A 120 -7.82 2.69 -5.99
N ARG A 121 -7.81 2.84 -4.67
CA ARG A 121 -8.69 2.08 -3.75
C ARG A 121 -10.16 2.39 -4.00
N TRP A 122 -10.52 3.67 -4.06
CA TRP A 122 -11.87 4.13 -4.31
C TRP A 122 -12.40 3.63 -5.65
N ARG A 123 -11.61 3.76 -6.72
CA ARG A 123 -11.97 3.28 -8.06
C ARG A 123 -12.30 1.79 -8.03
N GLU A 124 -11.43 0.98 -7.42
CA GLU A 124 -11.66 -0.47 -7.33
C GLU A 124 -12.92 -0.79 -6.52
N GLU A 125 -13.14 -0.12 -5.40
CA GLU A 125 -14.33 -0.31 -4.57
C GLU A 125 -15.61 0.05 -5.32
N ARG A 126 -15.59 1.10 -6.14
CA ARG A 126 -16.71 1.48 -7.01
C ARG A 126 -16.98 0.42 -8.08
N LEU A 127 -15.94 -0.06 -8.75
CA LEU A 127 -16.07 -1.09 -9.79
C LEU A 127 -16.57 -2.43 -9.23
N ILE A 128 -16.10 -2.84 -8.04
CA ILE A 128 -16.61 -4.05 -7.34
C ILE A 128 -18.11 -3.94 -7.04
N LYS A 129 -18.60 -2.73 -6.76
CA LYS A 129 -20.02 -2.46 -6.52
C LYS A 129 -20.84 -2.31 -7.81
N GLY A 130 -20.26 -2.57 -8.98
CA GLY A 130 -20.94 -2.44 -10.27
C GLY A 130 -21.17 -1.00 -10.72
N VAL A 131 -20.53 -0.01 -10.08
CA VAL A 131 -20.69 1.40 -10.46
C VAL A 131 -19.99 1.65 -11.78
N LYS A 132 -20.73 2.11 -12.78
CA LYS A 132 -20.19 2.58 -14.07
C LYS A 132 -19.46 3.91 -13.85
N LEU A 133 -18.13 3.86 -13.89
CA LEU A 133 -17.27 5.03 -13.65
C LEU A 133 -16.70 5.56 -14.97
N THR A 134 -16.60 6.88 -15.11
CA THR A 134 -15.88 7.53 -16.21
C THR A 134 -14.60 8.20 -15.73
N TYR A 135 -13.71 8.54 -16.65
CA TYR A 135 -12.50 9.30 -16.35
C TYR A 135 -12.80 10.70 -15.77
N GLY A 136 -13.88 11.34 -16.19
CA GLY A 136 -14.36 12.59 -15.59
C GLY A 136 -14.78 12.40 -14.12
N GLY A 137 -15.39 11.26 -13.80
CA GLY A 137 -15.64 10.85 -12.41
C GLY A 137 -14.35 10.65 -11.61
N LEU A 138 -13.32 10.04 -12.21
CA LEU A 138 -12.00 9.90 -11.59
C LEU A 138 -11.34 11.26 -11.32
N VAL A 139 -11.41 12.19 -12.26
CA VAL A 139 -10.84 13.55 -12.11
C VAL A 139 -11.54 14.29 -10.97
N LYS A 140 -12.88 14.26 -10.90
CA LYS A 140 -13.65 14.87 -9.81
C LYS A 140 -13.26 14.30 -8.44
N GLU A 141 -13.14 12.98 -8.33
CA GLU A 141 -12.70 12.34 -7.08
C GLU A 141 -11.25 12.68 -6.73
N TYR A 142 -10.36 12.75 -7.74
CA TYR A 142 -8.97 13.15 -7.54
C TYR A 142 -8.87 14.57 -6.98
N VAL A 143 -9.63 15.53 -7.52
CA VAL A 143 -9.71 16.91 -7.00
C VAL A 143 -10.22 16.90 -5.55
N ARG A 144 -11.35 16.23 -5.29
CA ARG A 144 -11.94 16.12 -3.96
C ARG A 144 -10.95 15.57 -2.94
N LEU A 145 -10.23 14.50 -3.26
CA LEU A 145 -9.23 13.88 -2.37
C LEU A 145 -8.06 14.82 -2.07
N ASN A 146 -7.63 15.64 -3.02
CA ASN A 146 -6.56 16.61 -2.80
C ASN A 146 -6.99 17.79 -1.91
N GLN A 147 -8.27 18.15 -1.93
CA GLN A 147 -8.83 19.26 -1.15
C GLN A 147 -9.20 18.89 0.29
N ILE A 148 -9.17 17.61 0.67
CA ILE A 148 -9.38 17.19 2.06
C ILE A 148 -8.32 17.84 2.95
N LYS A 149 -8.75 18.70 3.89
CA LYS A 149 -7.85 19.41 4.80
C LYS A 149 -7.20 18.48 5.83
N VAL A 150 -7.97 17.53 6.37
CA VAL A 150 -7.46 16.60 7.39
C VAL A 150 -6.39 15.65 6.83
N PRO A 151 -5.35 15.32 7.61
CA PRO A 151 -4.39 14.30 7.23
C PRO A 151 -5.05 12.96 6.94
N PHE A 152 -4.46 12.23 6.01
CA PHE A 152 -4.91 10.88 5.70
C PHE A 152 -4.51 9.90 6.79
N ALA A 153 -5.42 8.99 7.15
CA ALA A 153 -5.11 7.88 8.02
C ALA A 153 -3.88 7.11 7.52
N ARG A 154 -3.04 6.65 8.46
CA ARG A 154 -1.85 5.84 8.17
C ARG A 154 -2.26 4.55 7.47
N ILE A 155 -1.42 4.11 6.54
CA ILE A 155 -1.62 2.84 5.84
C ILE A 155 -0.88 1.75 6.65
N PRO A 156 -1.56 0.76 7.25
CA PRO A 156 -0.91 -0.16 8.20
C PRO A 156 0.27 -0.95 7.62
N HIS A 157 0.17 -1.39 6.36
CA HIS A 157 1.24 -2.13 5.67
C HIS A 157 2.38 -1.23 5.17
N GLY A 158 2.20 0.10 5.19
CA GLY A 158 3.17 1.12 4.82
C GLY A 158 4.20 1.41 5.93
N ARG A 159 4.64 0.36 6.63
CA ARG A 159 5.42 0.44 7.89
C ARG A 159 6.66 1.33 7.78
N TYR A 160 7.39 1.23 6.66
CA TYR A 160 8.55 2.09 6.40
C TYR A 160 8.17 3.58 6.37
N ILE A 161 7.16 3.95 5.58
CA ILE A 161 6.75 5.35 5.43
C ILE A 161 6.21 5.91 6.76
N ASN A 162 5.44 5.10 7.50
CA ASN A 162 4.94 5.49 8.81
C ASN A 162 6.11 5.72 9.78
N PHE A 163 7.04 4.76 9.87
CA PHE A 163 8.24 4.89 10.71
C PHE A 163 9.06 6.13 10.37
N MET A 164 9.36 6.36 9.09
CA MET A 164 10.14 7.52 8.66
C MET A 164 9.46 8.84 9.04
N SER A 165 8.14 8.90 8.85
CA SER A 165 7.35 10.09 9.17
C SER A 165 7.27 10.34 10.67
N ASP A 166 7.12 9.30 11.49
CA ASP A 166 7.06 9.43 12.94
C ASP A 166 8.44 9.81 13.50
N PHE A 167 9.51 9.16 13.00
CA PHE A 167 10.88 9.43 13.40
C PHE A 167 11.27 10.89 13.14
N LEU A 168 11.03 11.41 11.93
CA LEU A 168 11.40 12.79 11.58
C LEU A 168 10.52 13.85 12.26
N ALA A 169 9.33 13.47 12.72
CA ALA A 169 8.45 14.37 13.46
C ALA A 169 8.85 14.51 14.93
N VAL A 170 9.33 13.41 15.55
CA VAL A 170 9.70 13.37 16.97
C VAL A 170 11.17 13.77 17.16
N GLU A 171 12.08 13.25 16.35
CA GLU A 171 13.53 13.50 16.43
C GLU A 171 13.87 14.82 15.71
N LYS A 172 13.60 15.95 16.36
CA LYS A 172 13.86 17.28 15.79
C LYS A 172 15.34 17.44 15.41
N GLY A 173 15.59 17.89 14.19
CA GLY A 173 16.95 18.04 13.64
C GLY A 173 17.56 16.76 13.07
N ALA A 174 16.87 15.61 13.17
CA ALA A 174 17.39 14.37 12.62
C ALA A 174 17.31 14.35 11.08
N THR A 175 18.35 13.78 10.46
CA THR A 175 18.41 13.65 9.01
C THR A 175 17.68 12.41 8.50
N ARG A 176 17.38 12.41 7.20
CA ARG A 176 16.78 11.25 6.54
C ARG A 176 17.68 10.01 6.63
N GLU A 177 18.99 10.19 6.58
CA GLU A 177 19.99 9.12 6.67
C GLU A 177 19.96 8.47 8.06
N GLN A 178 19.81 9.28 9.11
CA GLN A 178 19.66 8.78 10.49
C GLN A 178 18.38 7.94 10.63
N ALA A 179 17.26 8.42 10.08
CA ALA A 179 16.00 7.67 10.06
C ALA A 179 16.14 6.34 9.29
N ILE A 180 16.84 6.33 8.15
CA ILE A 180 17.14 5.10 7.38
C ILE A 180 18.01 4.14 8.20
N LYS A 181 19.02 4.64 8.92
CA LYS A 181 19.88 3.83 9.79
C LYS A 181 19.08 3.20 10.94
N ALA A 182 18.21 3.97 11.58
CA ALA A 182 17.29 3.48 12.61
C ALA A 182 16.35 2.40 12.06
N TRP A 183 15.75 2.63 10.89
CA TRP A 183 14.90 1.66 10.21
C TRP A 183 15.63 0.34 9.89
N ARG A 184 16.87 0.41 9.39
CA ARG A 184 17.69 -0.77 9.09
C ARG A 184 17.94 -1.62 10.35
N LYS A 185 18.13 -0.98 11.51
CA LYS A 185 18.25 -1.67 12.81
C LYS A 185 16.91 -2.29 13.20
N LEU A 186 15.82 -1.51 13.17
CA LEU A 186 14.47 -1.96 13.55
C LEU A 186 14.02 -3.19 12.74
N LYS A 187 14.32 -3.25 11.44
CA LYS A 187 13.99 -4.39 10.57
C LYS A 187 14.52 -5.74 11.06
N ARG A 188 15.58 -5.75 11.88
CA ARG A 188 16.23 -6.96 12.39
C ARG A 188 15.71 -7.42 13.75
N LEU A 189 14.94 -6.58 14.43
CA LEU A 189 14.40 -6.86 15.75
C LEU A 189 13.10 -7.66 15.63
N ASP A 190 12.81 -8.54 16.57
CA ASP A 190 11.51 -9.22 16.67
C ASP A 190 10.53 -8.37 17.51
N VAL A 191 10.21 -7.19 16.99
CA VAL A 191 9.28 -6.23 17.61
C VAL A 191 8.42 -5.58 16.51
N PRO A 192 7.28 -4.95 16.86
CA PRO A 192 6.48 -4.24 15.88
C PRO A 192 7.30 -3.18 15.11
N LYS A 193 7.07 -3.09 13.79
CA LYS A 193 7.83 -2.20 12.89
C LYS A 193 7.28 -0.77 12.89
N ASN A 194 7.27 -0.14 14.06
CA ASN A 194 6.84 1.24 14.28
C ASN A 194 7.88 2.01 15.13
N TYR A 195 7.74 3.35 15.20
CA TYR A 195 8.69 4.21 15.89
C TYR A 195 8.71 3.96 17.42
N ARG A 196 7.53 3.78 18.03
CA ARG A 196 7.42 3.51 19.48
C ARG A 196 8.21 2.26 19.91
N SER A 197 8.02 1.14 19.22
CA SER A 197 8.76 -0.10 19.51
C SER A 197 10.25 0.01 19.21
N TRP A 198 10.66 0.86 18.26
CA TRP A 198 12.07 1.18 18.08
C TRP A 198 12.63 1.94 19.28
N LEU A 199 11.95 2.98 19.75
CA LEU A 199 12.35 3.77 20.91
C LEU A 199 12.51 2.88 22.15
N GLU A 200 11.50 2.06 22.46
CA GLU A 200 11.53 1.09 23.56
C GLU A 200 12.72 0.11 23.44
N SER A 201 13.05 -0.33 22.22
CA SER A 201 14.21 -1.20 21.98
C SER A 201 15.56 -0.51 22.15
N GLN A 202 15.63 0.83 22.05
CA GLN A 202 16.85 1.58 22.34
C GLN A 202 17.03 1.75 23.85
N SER A 203 15.97 2.07 24.59
CA SER A 203 16.04 2.24 26.06
C SER A 203 16.47 0.96 26.78
N ARG A 204 16.08 -0.21 26.28
CA ARG A 204 16.50 -1.52 26.82
C ARG A 204 17.97 -1.88 26.57
N LYS A 205 18.69 -1.13 25.73
CA LYS A 205 20.13 -1.32 25.52
C LYS A 205 21.01 -0.43 26.38
N VAL A 206 20.40 0.56 27.04
CA VAL A 206 21.10 1.54 27.91
C VAL A 206 21.04 1.12 29.38
N ARG A 207 20.19 0.14 29.72
CA ARG A 207 20.25 -0.63 30.97
C ARG A 207 21.04 -1.90 30.74
#